data_AF-A0A0F9CLB0-F1
#
_entry.id   AF-A0A0F9CLB0-F1
#
_cell.length_a   1.000
_cell.length_b   1.000
_cell.length_c   1.000
_cell.angle_alpha   90.00
_cell.angle_beta   90.00
_cell.angle_gamma   90.00
#
_symmetry.space_group_name_H-M   'P 1'
#
loop_
_entity.id
_entity.type
_entity.pdbx_description
1 polymer ?
#
loop_
_entity_poly.entity_id
_entity_poly.type
_entity_poly.pdbx_seq_one_letter_code
_entity_poly.pdbx_strand_id
1 'polypeptide(L)'
;MANLPPLLAIQRAVVLESAANTLTEQQIQTPVSATARMIMRVWRIVFGITVGALPSTFPAADAKEIVSSSIVLSTRQGETTLPAIEQGGTLAAASHIFIQGSAPADAGIAMTQNFINLVWEYPGGIGLADSTLSMYIQSVGMAGASGAQILIYYTMEVVSTDEFLAIASILSDVR
;
A
#
# COMPACT_ATOMS: atom_id res chain seq x y z
N MET A 1 -22.58 -15.98 -3.37
CA MET A 1 -21.27 -15.91 -4.04
C MET A 1 -21.35 -14.76 -5.03
N ALA A 2 -20.61 -13.67 -4.82
CA ALA A 2 -20.64 -12.51 -5.70
C ALA A 2 -19.95 -12.87 -7.03
N ASN A 3 -20.68 -12.74 -8.15
CA ASN A 3 -20.10 -12.90 -9.48
C ASN A 3 -19.05 -11.82 -9.68
N LEU A 4 -17.79 -12.24 -9.82
CA LEU A 4 -16.72 -11.34 -10.24
C LEU A 4 -17.05 -10.80 -11.63
N PRO A 5 -16.92 -9.50 -11.89
CA PRO A 5 -17.24 -8.89 -13.18
C PRO A 5 -16.33 -9.45 -14.29
N PRO A 6 -16.83 -9.52 -15.54
CA PRO A 6 -16.11 -10.14 -16.64
C PRO A 6 -14.94 -9.25 -17.08
N LEU A 7 -13.76 -9.86 -17.21
CA LEU A 7 -12.46 -9.27 -17.58
C LEU A 7 -11.83 -8.37 -16.50
N LEU A 8 -11.39 -9.02 -15.44
CA LEU A 8 -10.53 -8.42 -14.45
C LEU A 8 -9.07 -8.41 -14.95
N ALA A 9 -8.54 -7.21 -15.18
CA ALA A 9 -7.13 -6.99 -15.43
C ALA A 9 -6.37 -6.92 -14.09
N ILE A 10 -5.09 -7.27 -14.13
CA ILE A 10 -4.21 -7.23 -12.95
C ILE A 10 -3.06 -6.28 -13.24
N GLN A 11 -2.96 -5.23 -12.46
CA GLN A 11 -1.80 -4.34 -12.43
C GLN A 11 -0.88 -4.75 -11.30
N ARG A 12 0.43 -4.80 -11.58
CA ARG A 12 1.46 -5.20 -10.63
C ARG A 12 2.47 -4.08 -10.49
N ALA A 13 2.92 -3.83 -9.26
CA ALA A 13 4.02 -2.93 -9.01
C ALA A 13 4.84 -3.41 -7.81
N VAL A 14 6.07 -2.93 -7.72
CA VAL A 14 7.01 -3.20 -6.62
C VAL A 14 7.62 -1.88 -6.19
N VAL A 15 7.74 -1.68 -4.89
CA VAL A 15 8.53 -0.58 -4.30
C VAL A 15 9.52 -1.17 -3.31
N LEU A 16 10.72 -0.61 -3.30
CA LEU A 16 11.77 -0.93 -2.34
C LEU A 16 12.14 0.37 -1.63
N GLU A 17 12.32 0.32 -0.32
CA GLU A 17 12.90 1.47 0.39
C GLU A 17 14.29 1.79 -0.18
N SER A 18 14.55 3.06 -0.47
CA SER A 18 15.85 3.55 -0.92
C SER A 18 16.96 3.36 0.13
N ALA A 19 16.59 3.41 1.40
CA ALA A 19 17.41 3.06 2.56
C ALA A 19 16.50 2.64 3.73
N ALA A 20 17.04 1.92 4.71
CA ALA A 20 16.26 1.53 5.89
C ALA A 20 15.66 2.77 6.59
N ASN A 21 14.39 2.67 6.98
CA ASN A 21 13.63 3.72 7.66
C ASN A 21 13.39 4.98 6.83
N THR A 22 13.41 4.86 5.50
CA THR A 22 13.22 5.99 4.59
C THR A 22 11.93 5.82 3.80
N LEU A 23 11.05 6.82 3.89
CA LEU A 23 9.86 6.89 3.04
C LEU A 23 10.29 6.89 1.58
N THR A 24 9.79 5.91 0.81
CA THR A 24 10.05 5.81 -0.62
C THR A 24 8.73 5.74 -1.38
N GLU A 25 8.61 6.55 -2.41
CA GLU A 25 7.46 6.60 -3.31
C GLU A 25 7.80 5.93 -4.65
N GLN A 26 6.91 5.07 -5.13
CA GLN A 26 6.92 4.57 -6.51
C GLN A 26 5.60 4.93 -7.19
N GLN A 27 5.70 5.68 -8.29
CA GLN A 27 4.54 5.99 -9.12
C GLN A 27 4.14 4.81 -10.00
N ILE A 28 2.85 4.63 -10.15
CA ILE A 28 2.19 3.58 -10.92
C ILE A 28 1.28 4.28 -11.93
N GLN A 29 1.60 4.16 -13.22
CA GLN A 29 0.76 4.71 -14.29
C GLN A 29 -0.51 3.87 -14.45
N THR A 30 -1.68 4.49 -14.43
CA THR A 30 -2.95 3.82 -14.66
C THR A 30 -3.39 4.01 -16.12
N PRO A 31 -4.18 3.09 -16.68
CA PRO A 31 -4.72 3.22 -18.03
C PRO A 31 -5.90 4.21 -18.15
N VAL A 32 -6.14 5.05 -17.13
CA VAL A 32 -7.23 6.03 -17.09
C VAL A 32 -7.03 7.10 -18.16
N SER A 33 -8.13 7.59 -18.75
CA SER A 33 -8.09 8.65 -19.74
C SER A 33 -9.24 9.63 -19.56
N ALA A 34 -8.92 10.88 -19.22
CA ALA A 34 -9.91 11.95 -19.12
C ALA A 34 -10.59 12.23 -20.47
N THR A 35 -9.84 12.21 -21.58
CA THR A 35 -10.38 12.41 -22.94
C THR A 35 -11.40 11.34 -23.31
N ALA A 36 -11.12 10.08 -22.98
CA ALA A 36 -12.05 8.98 -23.24
C ALA A 36 -13.12 8.80 -22.15
N ARG A 37 -13.06 9.57 -21.04
CA ARG A 37 -13.87 9.38 -19.82
C ARG A 37 -13.78 7.94 -19.31
N MET A 38 -12.57 7.40 -19.36
CA MET A 38 -12.28 6.04 -19.00
C MET A 38 -11.71 6.00 -17.58
N ILE A 39 -12.37 5.27 -16.68
CA ILE A 39 -11.95 5.05 -15.30
C ILE A 39 -11.40 3.64 -15.10
N MET A 40 -10.62 3.49 -14.04
CA MET A 40 -10.17 2.20 -13.53
C MET A 40 -11.02 1.85 -12.30
N ARG A 41 -11.89 0.84 -12.41
CA ARG A 41 -12.69 0.36 -11.28
C ARG A 41 -11.96 -0.76 -10.55
N VAL A 42 -11.47 -0.46 -9.36
CA VAL A 42 -10.70 -1.39 -8.53
C VAL A 42 -11.63 -2.22 -7.65
N TRP A 43 -11.49 -3.53 -7.73
CA TRP A 43 -12.30 -4.51 -6.99
C TRP A 43 -11.55 -5.05 -5.79
N ARG A 44 -10.24 -5.24 -5.93
CA ARG A 44 -9.39 -5.81 -4.90
C ARG A 44 -7.96 -5.29 -5.02
N ILE A 45 -7.32 -5.06 -3.88
CA ILE A 45 -5.88 -4.79 -3.78
C ILE A 45 -5.27 -5.84 -2.87
N VAL A 46 -4.16 -6.44 -3.29
CA VAL A 46 -3.39 -7.38 -2.48
C VAL A 46 -1.98 -6.81 -2.29
N PHE A 47 -1.56 -6.65 -1.04
CA PHE A 47 -0.20 -6.30 -0.68
C PHE A 47 0.55 -7.55 -0.25
N GLY A 48 1.81 -7.66 -0.66
CA GLY A 48 2.80 -8.52 -0.03
C GLY A 48 3.98 -7.67 0.43
N ILE A 49 4.31 -7.72 1.72
CA ILE A 49 5.45 -7.00 2.30
C ILE A 49 6.57 -8.00 2.59
N THR A 50 7.76 -7.71 2.08
CA THR A 50 9.02 -8.33 2.48
C THR A 50 9.72 -7.39 3.43
N VAL A 51 9.69 -7.70 4.72
CA VAL A 51 10.34 -6.88 5.74
C VAL A 51 11.87 -6.99 5.61
N GLY A 52 12.57 -5.88 5.82
CA GLY A 52 14.02 -5.83 5.86
C GLY A 52 14.62 -6.61 7.05
N ALA A 53 15.93 -6.48 7.24
CA ALA A 53 16.58 -7.05 8.41
C ALA A 53 16.08 -6.37 9.69
N LEU A 54 15.69 -7.18 10.68
CA LEU A 54 15.43 -6.70 12.04
C LEU A 54 16.75 -6.25 12.69
N PRO A 55 16.72 -5.24 13.58
CA PRO A 55 17.90 -4.85 14.32
C PRO A 55 18.42 -6.00 15.20
N SER A 56 19.73 -6.21 15.18
CA SER A 56 20.40 -7.32 15.88
C SER A 56 20.62 -7.05 17.37
N THR A 57 20.51 -5.79 17.78
CA THR A 57 20.62 -5.37 19.19
C THR A 57 19.24 -5.28 19.80
N PHE A 58 18.98 -6.08 20.83
CA PHE A 58 17.80 -5.91 21.66
C PHE A 58 17.94 -4.63 22.50
N PRO A 59 16.85 -3.88 22.71
CA PRO A 59 16.89 -2.75 23.62
C PRO A 59 17.16 -3.24 25.04
N ALA A 60 17.64 -2.35 25.91
CA ALA A 60 17.99 -2.67 27.30
C ALA A 60 16.85 -3.41 28.03
N ALA A 61 17.17 -4.16 29.10
CA ALA A 61 16.18 -4.88 29.90
C ALA A 61 14.96 -3.97 30.20
N ASP A 62 13.76 -4.48 29.93
CA ASP A 62 12.45 -3.81 30.11
C ASP A 62 12.01 -2.81 29.02
N ALA A 63 12.82 -2.54 27.99
CA ALA A 63 12.38 -1.73 26.86
C ALA A 63 11.66 -2.59 25.79
N LYS A 64 10.53 -2.10 25.30
CA LYS A 64 9.82 -2.63 24.13
C LYS A 64 9.96 -1.63 23.00
N GLU A 65 10.54 -2.06 21.88
CA GLU A 65 10.63 -1.26 20.67
C GLU A 65 9.62 -1.78 19.65
N ILE A 66 8.85 -0.85 19.08
CA ILE A 66 7.95 -1.15 17.97
C ILE A 66 8.75 -0.95 16.70
N VAL A 67 8.99 -2.06 16.00
CA VAL A 67 9.62 -2.07 14.69
C VAL A 67 8.53 -2.39 13.67
N SER A 68 8.48 -1.68 12.55
CA SER A 68 7.41 -1.89 11.58
C SER A 68 7.83 -1.63 10.15
N SER A 69 7.10 -2.20 9.21
CA SER A 69 7.13 -1.82 7.80
C SER A 69 5.71 -1.62 7.31
N SER A 70 5.45 -0.45 6.72
CA SER A 70 4.13 -0.05 6.29
C SER A 70 4.15 0.34 4.81
N ILE A 71 3.10 -0.07 4.09
CA ILE A 71 2.84 0.26 2.69
C ILE A 71 1.49 0.93 2.56
N VAL A 72 1.41 1.93 1.68
CA VAL A 72 0.18 2.64 1.33
C VAL A 72 0.08 2.75 -0.18
N LEU A 73 -1.11 2.50 -0.75
CA LEU A 73 -1.46 2.90 -2.11
C LEU A 73 -2.39 4.12 -2.03
N SER A 74 -2.02 5.20 -2.71
CA SER A 74 -2.75 6.47 -2.68
C SER A 74 -2.83 7.10 -4.07
N THR A 75 -3.83 7.94 -4.30
CA THR A 75 -3.87 8.90 -5.42
C THR A 75 -3.07 10.18 -5.13
N ARG A 76 -2.66 10.37 -3.86
CA ARG A 76 -1.79 11.48 -3.42
C ARG A 76 -0.35 11.22 -3.82
N GLN A 77 0.40 12.29 -4.11
CA GLN A 77 1.75 12.23 -4.67
C GLN A 77 2.67 13.20 -3.93
N GLY A 78 3.96 12.87 -3.83
CA GLY A 78 4.97 13.76 -3.23
C GLY A 78 4.84 13.95 -1.71
N GLU A 79 4.23 13.00 -1.01
CA GLU A 79 4.01 13.07 0.42
C GLU A 79 5.32 12.91 1.21
N THR A 80 5.48 13.68 2.29
CA THR A 80 6.67 13.65 3.15
C THR A 80 6.57 12.64 4.28
N THR A 81 5.37 12.12 4.53
CA THR A 81 5.07 11.07 5.50
C THR A 81 4.13 10.06 4.87
N LEU A 82 4.04 8.85 5.43
CA LEU A 82 3.07 7.87 4.95
C LEU A 82 1.64 8.44 5.00
N PRO A 83 0.89 8.43 3.89
CA PRO A 83 -0.49 8.90 3.88
C PRO A 83 -1.34 8.01 4.79
N ALA A 84 -2.11 8.61 5.68
CA ALA A 84 -2.98 7.86 6.57
C ALA A 84 -4.23 7.36 5.82
N ILE A 85 -4.85 6.25 6.27
CA ILE A 85 -6.05 5.68 5.63
C ILE A 85 -7.24 6.64 5.77
N GLU A 86 -7.35 7.30 6.91
CA GLU A 86 -8.40 8.27 7.20
C GLU A 86 -8.26 9.56 6.38
N GLN A 87 -7.07 9.81 5.84
CA GLN A 87 -6.87 10.87 4.87
C GLN A 87 -7.29 10.34 3.51
N GLY A 88 -8.32 10.94 2.93
CA GLY A 88 -8.79 10.56 1.60
C GLY A 88 -7.73 10.69 0.50
N GLY A 89 -8.02 10.03 -0.61
CA GLY A 89 -7.02 9.69 -1.63
C GLY A 89 -6.22 8.42 -1.28
N THR A 90 -6.11 8.03 -0.01
CA THR A 90 -5.56 6.72 0.37
C THR A 90 -6.55 5.61 0.05
N LEU A 91 -6.15 4.70 -0.84
CA LEU A 91 -7.01 3.61 -1.29
C LEU A 91 -6.90 2.41 -0.35
N ALA A 92 -5.67 2.04 0.01
CA ALA A 92 -5.39 0.86 0.79
C ALA A 92 -4.08 1.03 1.55
N ALA A 93 -3.98 0.48 2.76
CA ALA A 93 -2.71 0.41 3.49
C ALA A 93 -2.53 -0.93 4.19
N ALA A 94 -1.29 -1.25 4.51
CA ALA A 94 -0.93 -2.47 5.19
C ALA A 94 0.31 -2.20 6.05
N SER A 95 0.34 -2.75 7.25
CA SER A 95 1.51 -2.67 8.11
C SER A 95 1.83 -4.05 8.67
N HIS A 96 3.13 -4.31 8.77
CA HIS A 96 3.68 -5.42 9.53
C HIS A 96 4.37 -4.84 10.75
N ILE A 97 3.91 -5.23 11.94
CA ILE A 97 4.39 -4.69 13.22
C ILE A 97 5.05 -5.81 14.01
N PHE A 98 6.29 -5.57 14.42
CA PHE A 98 7.07 -6.41 15.32
C PHE A 98 7.19 -5.69 16.66
N ILE A 99 6.97 -6.43 17.74
CA ILE A 99 7.27 -5.96 19.08
C ILE A 99 8.57 -6.64 19.49
N GLN A 100 9.67 -5.88 19.47
CA GLN A 100 10.94 -6.35 20.00
C GLN A 100 10.98 -6.07 21.49
N GLY A 101 11.01 -7.14 22.29
CA GLY A 101 11.23 -7.06 23.74
C GLY A 101 12.62 -7.53 24.11
N SER A 102 13.07 -7.16 25.31
CA SER A 102 14.27 -7.74 25.91
C SER A 102 14.05 -9.23 26.19
N ALA A 103 14.54 -10.11 25.32
CA ALA A 103 14.65 -11.52 25.63
C ALA A 103 15.93 -11.78 26.45
N PRO A 104 15.91 -12.66 27.47
CA PRO A 104 17.14 -13.18 28.04
C PRO A 104 17.88 -13.92 26.91
N ALA A 105 19.17 -13.60 26.73
CA ALA A 105 20.21 -14.07 25.79
C ALA A 105 19.96 -15.23 24.78
N ASP A 106 19.00 -16.12 25.00
CA ASP A 106 18.73 -17.33 24.22
C ASP A 106 17.30 -17.47 23.66
N ALA A 107 16.42 -16.46 23.79
CA ALA A 107 15.14 -16.52 23.05
C ALA A 107 15.38 -16.16 21.57
N GLY A 108 15.94 -17.12 20.84
CA GLY A 108 16.12 -17.06 19.40
C GLY A 108 14.82 -16.71 18.72
N ILE A 109 14.75 -15.48 18.19
CA ILE A 109 13.72 -15.09 17.24
C ILE A 109 14.05 -15.81 15.93
N ALA A 110 13.69 -17.10 15.87
CA ALA A 110 13.60 -17.83 14.61
C ALA A 110 12.34 -17.31 13.91
N MET A 111 12.48 -16.27 13.09
CA MET A 111 11.36 -15.76 12.31
C MET A 111 11.57 -15.99 10.82
N THR A 112 10.79 -16.93 10.33
CA THR A 112 10.47 -17.11 8.91
C THR A 112 9.94 -15.78 8.37
N GLN A 113 10.55 -15.26 7.30
CA GLN A 113 10.09 -14.09 6.56
C GLN A 113 8.75 -14.41 5.90
N ASN A 114 7.67 -14.39 6.67
CA ASN A 114 6.34 -14.66 6.16
C ASN A 114 5.83 -13.44 5.41
N PHE A 115 5.49 -13.65 4.13
CA PHE A 115 4.68 -12.73 3.36
C PHE A 115 3.29 -12.67 3.99
N ILE A 116 2.94 -11.55 4.63
CA ILE A 116 1.53 -11.29 4.92
C ILE A 116 0.90 -10.76 3.64
N ASN A 117 0.00 -11.53 3.07
CA ASN A 117 -0.87 -11.06 2.00
C ASN A 117 -2.07 -10.35 2.64
N LEU A 118 -2.02 -9.02 2.71
CA LEU A 118 -3.16 -8.21 3.13
C LEU A 118 -4.05 -7.91 1.93
N VAL A 119 -5.34 -8.17 2.07
CA VAL A 119 -6.33 -8.05 1.01
C VAL A 119 -7.34 -6.98 1.37
N TRP A 120 -7.46 -5.99 0.49
CA TRP A 120 -8.53 -4.98 0.51
C TRP A 120 -9.54 -5.35 -0.58
N GLU A 121 -10.81 -5.46 -0.21
CA GLU A 121 -11.90 -5.73 -1.14
C GLU A 121 -12.89 -4.58 -1.12
N TYR A 122 -13.35 -4.18 -2.30
CA TYR A 122 -14.35 -3.11 -2.46
C TYR A 122 -15.62 -3.72 -3.06
N PRO A 123 -16.60 -4.12 -2.25
CA PRO A 123 -17.89 -4.59 -2.74
C PRO A 123 -18.56 -3.48 -3.58
N GLY A 124 -18.66 -3.68 -4.89
CA GLY A 124 -19.17 -2.68 -5.84
C GLY A 124 -18.08 -1.93 -6.63
N GLY A 125 -16.82 -2.10 -6.24
CA GLY A 125 -15.66 -1.51 -6.89
C GLY A 125 -15.49 -0.01 -6.60
N ILE A 126 -14.28 0.42 -6.31
CA ILE A 126 -13.93 1.84 -6.18
C ILE A 126 -13.46 2.38 -7.54
N GLY A 127 -14.12 3.44 -8.03
CA GLY A 127 -13.72 4.09 -9.28
C GLY A 127 -12.51 5.00 -9.07
N LEU A 128 -11.54 4.93 -9.98
CA LEU A 128 -10.38 5.81 -10.01
C LEU A 128 -10.32 6.57 -11.33
N ALA A 129 -10.18 7.89 -11.24
CA ALA A 129 -10.06 8.82 -12.36
C ALA A 129 -8.66 9.47 -12.46
N ASP A 130 -7.73 9.09 -11.60
CA ASP A 130 -6.34 9.53 -11.64
C ASP A 130 -5.51 8.68 -12.61
N SER A 131 -4.69 9.35 -13.43
CA SER A 131 -3.75 8.70 -14.35
C SER A 131 -2.51 8.12 -13.66
N THR A 132 -2.28 8.50 -12.40
CA THR A 132 -1.13 8.07 -11.61
C THR A 132 -1.58 7.74 -10.19
N LEU A 133 -1.16 6.59 -9.70
CA LEU A 133 -1.20 6.23 -8.28
C LEU A 133 0.21 6.26 -7.72
N SER A 134 0.34 6.52 -6.42
CA SER A 134 1.60 6.43 -5.71
C SER A 134 1.53 5.33 -4.67
N MET A 135 2.54 4.47 -4.71
CA MET A 135 2.77 3.44 -3.72
C MET A 135 3.91 3.89 -2.81
N TYR A 136 3.61 4.04 -1.54
CA TYR A 136 4.55 4.45 -0.51
C TYR A 136 4.94 3.26 0.34
N ILE A 137 6.23 3.14 0.67
CA ILE A 137 6.72 2.24 1.71
C ILE A 137 7.60 3.00 2.68
N GLN A 138 7.44 2.72 3.97
CA GLN A 138 8.32 3.22 5.01
C GLN A 138 8.39 2.18 6.13
N SER A 139 9.61 1.91 6.57
CA SER A 139 9.86 1.15 7.78
C SER A 139 10.26 2.05 8.94
N VAL A 140 10.16 1.54 10.16
CA VAL A 140 10.59 2.22 11.38
C VAL A 140 11.29 1.18 12.25
N GLY A 141 12.49 1.51 12.74
CA GLY A 141 13.28 0.64 13.60
C GLY A 141 13.92 -0.56 12.89
N MET A 142 13.94 -0.60 11.56
CA MET A 142 14.55 -1.68 10.78
C MET A 142 16.05 -1.44 10.56
N ALA A 143 16.84 -2.51 10.52
CA ALA A 143 18.26 -2.45 10.15
C ALA A 143 18.50 -2.62 8.64
N GLY A 144 17.53 -3.18 7.92
CA GLY A 144 17.58 -3.31 6.46
C GLY A 144 16.39 -2.65 5.78
N ALA A 145 16.57 -2.29 4.51
CA ALA A 145 15.49 -1.79 3.66
C ALA A 145 14.43 -2.89 3.44
N SER A 146 13.16 -2.52 3.59
CA SER A 146 12.02 -3.38 3.25
C SER A 146 11.57 -3.15 1.82
N GLY A 147 10.87 -4.14 1.26
CA GLY A 147 10.23 -4.04 -0.05
C GLY A 147 8.79 -4.51 0.00
N ALA A 148 8.00 -4.09 -0.97
CA ALA A 148 6.61 -4.53 -1.08
C ALA A 148 6.20 -4.66 -2.54
N GLN A 149 5.30 -5.62 -2.76
CA GLN A 149 4.66 -5.88 -4.05
C GLN A 149 3.15 -5.69 -3.90
N ILE A 150 2.52 -5.19 -4.95
CA ILE A 150 1.08 -4.98 -5.00
C ILE A 150 0.48 -5.65 -6.24
N LEU A 151 -0.72 -6.20 -6.07
CA LEU A 151 -1.60 -6.65 -7.15
C LEU A 151 -2.91 -5.87 -7.05
N ILE A 152 -3.24 -5.10 -8.09
CA ILE A 152 -4.50 -4.37 -8.20
C ILE A 152 -5.38 -5.07 -9.21
N TYR A 153 -6.54 -5.53 -8.75
CA TYR A 153 -7.54 -6.24 -9.52
C TYR A 153 -8.61 -5.22 -9.97
N TYR A 154 -8.72 -4.96 -11.27
CA TYR A 154 -9.56 -3.87 -11.79
C TYR A 154 -10.26 -4.20 -13.10
N THR A 155 -11.31 -3.44 -13.42
CA THR A 155 -11.94 -3.36 -14.74
C THR A 155 -11.79 -1.96 -15.31
N MET A 156 -11.82 -1.84 -16.64
CA MET A 156 -11.84 -0.54 -17.33
C MET A 156 -13.26 -0.23 -17.77
N GLU A 157 -13.71 0.99 -17.50
CA GLU A 157 -15.08 1.41 -17.80
C GLU A 157 -15.08 2.80 -18.41
N VAL A 158 -15.88 2.98 -19.47
CA VAL A 158 -16.20 4.30 -19.98
C VAL A 158 -17.47 4.75 -19.28
N VAL A 159 -17.40 5.90 -18.61
CA VAL A 159 -18.49 6.44 -17.81
C VAL A 159 -19.02 7.74 -18.39
N SER A 160 -20.15 8.21 -17.86
CA SER A 160 -20.66 9.54 -18.20
C SER A 160 -19.71 10.63 -17.70
N THR A 161 -19.81 11.83 -18.28
CA THR A 161 -18.99 12.98 -17.83
C THR A 161 -19.26 13.31 -16.36
N ASP A 162 -20.51 13.29 -15.94
CA ASP A 162 -20.90 13.61 -14.56
C ASP A 162 -20.34 12.58 -13.57
N GLU A 163 -20.37 11.30 -13.93
CA GLU A 163 -19.78 10.23 -13.12
C GLU A 163 -18.25 10.34 -13.06
N PHE A 164 -17.60 10.63 -14.19
CA PHE A 164 -16.16 10.85 -14.23
C PHE A 164 -15.74 11.98 -13.31
N LEU A 165 -16.44 13.12 -13.38
CA LEU A 165 -16.17 14.29 -12.54
C LEU A 165 -16.46 14.03 -11.07
N ALA A 166 -17.53 13.31 -10.74
CA ALA A 166 -17.84 12.94 -9.36
C ALA A 166 -16.76 12.02 -8.75
N ILE A 167 -16.24 11.07 -9.52
CA ILE A 167 -15.15 10.20 -9.08
C ILE A 167 -13.86 11.01 -8.90
N ALA A 168 -13.53 11.86 -9.87
CA ALA A 168 -12.37 12.75 -9.77
C ALA A 168 -12.48 13.72 -8.58
N SER A 169 -13.69 14.23 -8.30
CA SER A 169 -13.91 15.20 -7.22
C SER A 169 -13.82 14.57 -5.83
N ILE A 170 -14.35 13.35 -5.65
CA ILE A 170 -14.24 12.62 -4.38
C ILE A 170 -12.77 12.38 -4.01
N LEU A 171 -11.93 12.14 -5.01
CA LEU A 171 -10.50 11.93 -4.81
C LEU A 171 -9.74 13.26 -4.65
N SER A 172 -10.30 14.39 -5.12
CA SER A 172 -9.69 15.73 -5.00
C SER A 172 -10.12 16.53 -3.77
N ASP A 173 -11.35 16.35 -3.27
CA ASP A 173 -11.91 17.06 -2.09
C ASP A 173 -11.23 16.65 -0.76
N VAL A 174 -10.19 15.83 -0.85
CA VAL A 174 -9.36 15.43 0.29
C VAL A 174 -7.91 15.93 0.16
N ARG A 175 -7.73 17.01 -0.62
CA ARG A 175 -6.50 17.82 -0.66
C ARG A 175 -6.60 19.05 0.24
#